data_AF-A0A497SMR9-F1
#
_entry.id   AF-A0A497SMR9-F1
#
_cell.length_a   1.000
_cell.length_b   1.000
_cell.length_c   1.000
_cell.angle_alpha   90.00
_cell.angle_beta   90.00
_cell.angle_gamma   90.00
#
_symmetry.space_group_name_H-M   'P 1'
#
loop_
_entity.id
_entity.type
_entity.pdbx_description
1 polymer ?
#
loop_
_entity_poly.entity_id
_entity_poly.type
_entity_poly.pdbx_seq_one_letter_code
_entity_poly.pdbx_strand_id
1 'polypeptide(L)'
;MIENQYSSTVLKHYKDELVKREIARFSAGRWVAIHCQSLDKSDRPYLLRYFRRAKKKVPLTICEPEDVSFIIERFKKLEPRTFYASINVYKKLSAAEDTRNLE
;
A
#
# COMPACT_ATOMS: atom_id res chain seq x y z
N MET A 1 23.75 -14.98 11.60
CA MET A 1 22.77 -14.54 10.59
C MET A 1 22.13 -13.26 11.09
N ILE A 2 22.27 -12.15 10.39
CA ILE A 2 21.56 -10.92 10.76
C ILE A 2 20.09 -11.22 10.50
N GLU A 3 19.31 -11.36 11.56
CA GLU A 3 17.86 -11.53 11.45
C GLU A 3 17.33 -10.31 10.69
N ASN A 4 16.72 -10.53 9.52
CA ASN A 4 16.22 -9.44 8.70
C ASN A 4 15.16 -8.68 9.53
N GLN A 5 15.46 -7.45 9.93
CA GLN A 5 14.57 -6.58 10.72
C GLN A 5 13.19 -6.43 10.07
N TYR A 6 13.14 -6.50 8.73
CA TYR A 6 11.90 -6.54 7.97
C TYR A 6 11.02 -7.74 8.35
N SER A 7 11.61 -8.94 8.37
CA SER A 7 10.88 -10.18 8.68
C SER A 7 10.47 -10.27 10.15
N SER A 8 11.35 -9.90 11.08
CA SER A 8 11.11 -10.07 12.52
C SER A 8 10.16 -9.02 13.11
N THR A 9 10.10 -7.82 12.51
CA THR A 9 9.28 -6.70 13.04
C THR A 9 8.15 -6.31 12.09
N VAL A 10 8.47 -5.93 10.85
CA VAL A 10 7.48 -5.33 9.92
C VAL A 10 6.44 -6.35 9.49
N LEU A 11 6.86 -7.54 9.04
CA LEU A 11 5.92 -8.59 8.63
C LEU A 11 5.09 -9.09 9.81
N LYS A 12 5.65 -9.15 11.03
CA LYS A 12 4.92 -9.53 12.23
C LYS A 12 3.83 -8.50 12.57
N HIS A 13 4.14 -7.21 12.50
CA HIS A 13 3.17 -6.13 12.73
C HIS A 13 1.99 -6.22 11.77
N TYR A 14 2.22 -6.40 10.48
CA TYR A 14 1.14 -6.48 9.49
C TYR A 14 0.44 -7.85 9.41
N LYS A 15 0.91 -8.86 10.14
CA LYS A 15 0.16 -10.12 10.35
C LYS A 15 -0.90 -9.98 11.45
N ASP A 16 -0.81 -8.97 12.31
CA ASP A 16 -1.80 -8.73 13.35
C ASP A 16 -3.15 -8.32 12.76
N GLU A 17 -4.22 -9.04 13.11
CA GLU A 17 -5.57 -8.78 12.62
C GLU A 17 -6.11 -7.40 13.01
N LEU A 18 -5.75 -6.90 14.19
CA LEU A 18 -6.16 -5.56 14.62
C LEU A 18 -5.52 -4.49 13.72
N VAL A 19 -4.24 -4.65 13.40
CA VAL A 19 -3.50 -3.73 12.51
C VAL A 19 -4.13 -3.72 11.13
N LYS A 20 -4.38 -4.89 10.53
CA LYS A 20 -5.01 -4.99 9.20
C LYS A 20 -6.41 -4.36 9.19
N ARG A 21 -7.22 -4.63 10.22
CA ARG A 21 -8.56 -4.04 10.36
C ARG A 21 -8.53 -2.51 10.44
N GLU A 22 -7.63 -1.93 11.23
CA GLU A 22 -7.53 -0.48 11.35
C GLU A 22 -7.05 0.18 10.06
N ILE A 23 -6.10 -0.44 9.35
CA ILE A 23 -5.65 0.03 8.03
C ILE A 23 -6.81 0.01 7.04
N ALA A 24 -7.56 -1.11 6.95
CA ALA A 24 -8.69 -1.22 6.05
C ALA A 24 -9.81 -0.22 6.39
N ARG A 25 -10.16 -0.11 7.68
CA ARG A 25 -11.16 0.85 8.17
C ARG A 25 -10.82 2.28 7.80
N PHE A 26 -9.57 2.71 8.02
CA PHE A 26 -9.16 4.05 7.64
C PHE A 26 -9.07 4.22 6.12
N SER A 27 -8.56 3.23 5.41
CA SER A 27 -8.30 3.33 3.96
C SER A 27 -9.54 3.24 3.07
N ALA A 28 -10.68 2.82 3.61
CA ALA A 28 -11.93 2.69 2.86
C ALA A 28 -12.28 3.97 2.08
N GLY A 29 -12.43 3.83 0.76
CA GLY A 29 -12.73 4.94 -0.16
C GLY A 29 -11.59 5.94 -0.37
N ARG A 30 -10.38 5.66 0.12
CA ARG A 30 -9.22 6.55 0.04
C ARG A 30 -8.16 6.00 -0.90
N TRP A 31 -7.36 6.90 -1.45
CA TRP A 31 -6.21 6.51 -2.26
C TRP A 31 -5.04 6.12 -1.35
N VAL A 32 -4.51 4.92 -1.56
CA VAL A 32 -3.45 4.34 -0.75
C VAL A 32 -2.08 4.52 -1.42
N ALA A 33 -1.07 4.78 -0.60
CA ALA A 33 0.34 4.72 -0.98
C ALA A 33 1.11 3.78 -0.05
N ILE A 34 2.12 3.09 -0.59
CA ILE A 34 2.95 2.16 0.17
C ILE A 34 4.40 2.58 0.02
N HIS A 35 5.05 2.86 1.14
CA HIS A 35 6.48 3.15 1.20
C HIS A 35 7.23 1.86 1.50
N CYS A 36 8.23 1.58 0.69
CA CYS A 36 9.05 0.37 0.64
C CYS A 36 10.46 0.63 1.18
N GLN A 37 11.12 -0.38 1.76
CA GLN A 37 12.52 -0.24 2.21
C GLN A 37 13.51 -0.28 1.05
N SER A 38 13.20 -1.06 0.01
CA SER A 38 14.07 -1.16 -1.15
C SER A 38 14.20 0.20 -1.86
N LEU A 39 15.40 0.47 -2.36
CA LEU A 39 15.74 1.71 -3.04
C LEU A 39 15.68 1.56 -4.57
N ASP A 40 15.37 2.63 -5.26
CA ASP A 40 15.50 2.74 -6.70
C ASP A 40 16.96 3.02 -7.12
N LYS A 41 17.19 3.18 -8.44
CA LYS A 41 18.53 3.45 -8.99
C LYS A 41 19.12 4.80 -8.59
N SER A 42 18.34 5.66 -7.95
CA SER A 42 18.74 6.98 -7.46
C SER A 42 18.79 7.01 -5.92
N ASP A 43 18.88 5.84 -5.28
CA ASP A 43 18.91 5.64 -3.82
C ASP A 43 17.67 6.19 -3.09
N ARG A 44 16.50 6.21 -3.75
CA ARG A 44 15.24 6.66 -3.14
C ARG A 44 14.34 5.48 -2.83
N PRO A 45 13.69 5.45 -1.65
CA PRO A 45 12.69 4.44 -1.35
C PRO A 45 11.55 4.40 -2.37
N TYR A 46 11.10 3.21 -2.76
CA TYR A 46 9.91 3.11 -3.62
C TYR A 46 8.66 3.62 -2.89
N LEU A 47 7.88 4.46 -3.58
CA LEU A 47 6.52 4.86 -3.16
C LEU A 47 5.49 4.37 -4.17
N LEU A 48 4.88 3.24 -3.86
CA LEU A 48 3.88 2.61 -4.72
C LEU A 48 2.53 3.29 -4.52
N ARG A 49 1.89 3.72 -5.60
CA ARG A 49 0.56 4.36 -5.56
C ARG A 49 -0.45 3.80 -6.55
N TYR A 50 0.00 2.94 -7.46
CA TYR A 50 -0.83 2.38 -8.51
C TYR A 50 -0.47 0.92 -8.80
N PHE A 51 -1.47 0.10 -9.09
CA PHE A 51 -1.28 -1.10 -9.89
C PHE A 51 -1.12 -0.73 -11.36
N ARG A 52 -0.21 -1.41 -12.06
CA ARG A 52 -0.18 -1.40 -13.53
C ARG A 52 -1.07 -2.54 -14.03
N ARG A 53 -2.16 -2.21 -14.72
CA ARG A 53 -3.01 -3.18 -15.43
C ARG A 53 -2.96 -2.85 -16.92
N ALA A 54 -2.25 -3.67 -17.68
CA ALA A 54 -1.91 -3.39 -19.08
C ALA A 54 -1.33 -1.98 -19.25
N LYS A 55 -1.96 -1.12 -20.06
CA LYS A 55 -1.54 0.28 -20.29
C LYS A 55 -2.12 1.29 -19.28
N LYS A 56 -2.89 0.84 -18.29
CA LYS A 56 -3.59 1.71 -17.32
C LYS A 56 -2.95 1.65 -15.94
N LYS A 57 -2.99 2.79 -15.25
CA LYS A 57 -2.64 2.92 -13.82
C LYS A 57 -3.93 2.93 -13.02
N VAL A 58 -4.08 1.96 -12.13
CA VAL A 58 -5.23 1.86 -11.22
C VAL A 58 -4.75 2.25 -9.83
N PRO A 59 -5.36 3.25 -9.16
CA PRO A 59 -4.99 3.64 -7.80
C PRO A 59 -4.99 2.44 -6.86
N LEU A 60 -4.04 2.40 -5.92
CA LEU A 60 -4.10 1.42 -4.84
C LEU A 60 -5.23 1.79 -3.88
N THR A 61 -6.00 0.79 -3.48
CA THR A 61 -7.08 0.88 -2.51
C THR A 61 -6.96 -0.31 -1.56
N ILE A 62 -7.47 -0.13 -0.34
CA ILE A 62 -7.62 -1.20 0.66
C ILE A 62 -9.06 -1.09 1.15
N CYS A 63 -9.86 -2.12 0.89
CA CYS A 63 -11.27 -2.20 1.26
C CYS A 63 -11.49 -3.18 2.40
N GLU A 64 -10.65 -4.22 2.49
CA GLU A 64 -10.74 -5.27 3.52
C GLU A 64 -9.36 -5.62 4.11
N PRO A 65 -9.30 -6.21 5.31
CA PRO A 65 -8.04 -6.59 5.97
C PRO A 65 -7.12 -7.45 5.08
N GLU A 66 -7.70 -8.32 4.24
CA GLU A 66 -7.01 -9.24 3.35
C GLU A 66 -6.21 -8.52 2.26
N ASP A 67 -6.65 -7.32 1.85
CA ASP A 67 -5.93 -6.48 0.90
C ASP A 67 -4.54 -6.10 1.41
N VAL A 68 -4.38 -5.90 2.73
CA VAL A 68 -3.08 -5.59 3.36
C VAL A 68 -2.12 -6.76 3.15
N SER A 69 -2.57 -7.98 3.44
CA SER A 69 -1.79 -9.21 3.23
C SER A 69 -1.45 -9.41 1.75
N PHE A 70 -2.43 -9.21 0.87
CA PHE A 70 -2.25 -9.31 -0.58
C PHE A 70 -1.19 -8.32 -1.07
N ILE A 71 -1.26 -7.07 -0.64
CA ILE A 71 -0.32 -6.01 -1.02
C ILE A 71 1.11 -6.34 -0.55
N ILE A 72 1.27 -6.79 0.70
CA ILE A 72 2.58 -7.17 1.24
C ILE A 72 3.19 -8.29 0.41
N GLU A 73 2.43 -9.35 0.14
CA GLU A 73 2.91 -10.49 -0.64
C GLU A 73 3.21 -10.08 -2.09
N ARG A 74 2.31 -9.31 -2.70
CA ARG A 74 2.41 -8.85 -4.09
C ARG A 74 3.67 -8.01 -4.33
N PHE A 75 4.08 -7.23 -3.34
CA PHE A 75 5.23 -6.33 -3.42
C PHE A 75 6.41 -6.75 -2.52
N LYS A 76 6.43 -7.98 -2.00
CA LYS A 76 7.44 -8.44 -1.01
C LYS A 76 8.90 -8.17 -1.39
N LYS A 77 9.22 -8.21 -2.69
CA LYS A 77 10.57 -7.92 -3.21
C LYS A 77 11.02 -6.47 -3.02
N LEU A 78 10.08 -5.57 -2.78
CA LEU A 78 10.33 -4.16 -2.50
C LEU A 78 10.26 -3.86 -0.99
N GLU A 79 9.98 -4.86 -0.16
CA GLU A 79 9.90 -4.73 1.29
C GLU A 79 8.95 -3.60 1.77
N PRO A 80 7.62 -3.69 1.50
CA PRO A 80 6.61 -2.77 2.02
C PRO A 80 6.73 -2.48 3.53
N ARG A 81 7.01 -1.23 3.88
CA ARG A 81 7.26 -0.79 5.26
C ARG A 81 6.11 -0.01 5.87
N THR A 82 5.40 0.80 5.09
CA THR A 82 4.42 1.74 5.63
C THR A 82 3.27 1.94 4.66
N PHE A 83 2.05 1.89 5.17
CA PHE A 83 0.82 2.23 4.45
C PHE A 83 0.40 3.66 4.77
N TYR A 84 0.06 4.41 3.74
CA TYR A 84 -0.56 5.72 3.83
C TYR A 84 -1.91 5.68 3.13
N ALA A 85 -2.90 6.39 3.67
CA ALA A 85 -4.11 6.72 2.96
C ALA A 85 -4.25 8.24 2.91
N SER A 86 -4.76 8.76 1.79
CA SER A 86 -5.05 10.19 1.63
C SER A 86 -5.99 10.72 2.70
N ILE A 87 -5.96 12.02 2.98
CA ILE A 87 -7.01 12.64 3.80
C ILE A 87 -8.37 12.63 3.10
N ASN A 88 -8.36 12.72 1.76
CA ASN A 88 -9.57 12.75 0.93
C ASN A 88 -10.17 11.36 0.78
N VAL A 89 -11.51 11.30 0.81
CA VAL A 89 -12.32 10.16 0.39
C VAL A 89 -12.83 10.46 -1.01
N TYR A 90 -12.78 9.46 -1.88
CA TYR A 90 -13.09 9.58 -3.30
C TYR A 90 -14.36 8.80 -3.62
N LYS A 91 -15.18 9.35 -4.51
CA LYS A 91 -16.35 8.65 -5.07
C LYS A 91 -15.95 7.44 -5.92
N LYS A 92 -14.77 7.50 -6.56
CA LYS A 92 -14.26 6.48 -7.47
C LYS A 92 -12.73 6.46 -7.48
N LEU A 93 -12.13 5.27 -7.58
CA LEU A 93 -10.67 5.06 -7.64
C LEU A 93 -10.31 3.94 -8.65
N SER A 94 -10.89 3.99 -9.84
CA SER A 94 -10.72 2.99 -10.88
C SER A 94 -9.58 3.30 -11.86
N ALA A 95 -9.20 4.57 -11.97
CA ALA A 95 -8.17 5.06 -12.86
C ALA A 95 -7.40 6.23 -12.22
N ALA A 96 -6.21 6.53 -12.75
CA ALA A 96 -5.36 7.58 -12.19
C ALA A 96 -5.97 8.99 -12.30
N GLU A 97 -6.90 9.18 -13.23
CA GLU A 97 -7.64 10.42 -13.41
C GLU A 97 -8.58 10.68 -12.23
N ASP A 98 -9.16 9.62 -11.65
CA ASP A 98 -10.10 9.71 -10.54
C ASP A 98 -9.46 10.36 -9.30
N THR A 99 -8.13 10.25 -9.11
CA THR A 99 -7.45 10.84 -7.94
C THR A 99 -7.42 12.37 -7.95
N ARG A 100 -7.85 13.01 -9.04
CA ARG A 100 -7.99 14.47 -9.18
C ARG A 100 -9.43 14.93 -8.99
N ASN A 101 -10.40 14.01 -8.97
CA ASN A 101 -11.81 14.35 -8.88
C ASN A 101 -12.29 14.11 -7.44
N LEU A 102 -12.61 15.20 -6.74
CA LEU A 102 -12.99 15.18 -5.32
C LEU A 102 -14.50 15.35 -5.11
N GLU A 103 -15.29 15.38 -6.19
CA GLU A 103 -16.75 15.56 -6.20
C GLU A 103 -17.55 14.26 -5.99
#